data_AF-A0A936V778-F1
#
_entry.id   AF-A0A936V778-F1
#
_cell.length_a   1.000
_cell.length_b   1.000
_cell.length_c   1.000
_cell.angle_alpha   90.00
_cell.angle_beta   90.00
_cell.angle_gamma   90.00
#
_symmetry.space_group_name_H-M   'P 1'
#
loop_
_entity.id
_entity.type
_entity.pdbx_description
1 polymer ?
#
loop_
_entity_poly.entity_id
_entity_poly.type
_entity_poly.pdbx_seq_one_letter_code
_entity_poly.pdbx_strand_id
1 'polypeptide(L)'
;MERIWTFRDQVDPTQLSVRASQIQLGYPLEHWSVADQSVSGFRLQRGEAGARIAHAQLFCLRPPDGEQFLLAQVSWLMMLKDDLFIGIHVLPGVPQGIAVRPTGANVSHSERYVRAFLLPAVPALKEAASLVLPRGWYQPERIVEVFTDRQARLRLGELLGQGPDFDRATYTRL
;
A
#
# COMPACT_ATOMS: atom_id res chain seq x y z
N MET A 1 -21.84 32.60 -3.89
CA MET A 1 -20.39 32.40 -3.65
C MET A 1 -20.11 32.79 -2.21
N GLU A 2 -20.23 31.86 -1.27
CA GLU A 2 -19.94 32.10 0.13
C GLU A 2 -18.48 31.73 0.41
N ARG A 3 -17.69 32.71 0.85
CA ARG A 3 -16.30 32.54 1.27
C ARG A 3 -16.26 32.52 2.79
N ILE A 4 -15.90 31.37 3.36
CA ILE A 4 -15.61 31.23 4.78
C ILE A 4 -14.17 31.67 5.01
N TRP A 5 -13.97 32.59 5.95
CA TRP A 5 -12.66 33.09 6.34
C TRP A 5 -12.15 32.33 7.55
N THR A 6 -10.97 31.72 7.43
CA THR A 6 -10.13 31.29 8.55
C THR A 6 -8.72 31.83 8.35
N PHE A 7 -8.07 32.20 9.45
CA PHE A 7 -6.81 32.92 9.51
C PHE A 7 -5.71 32.31 8.61
N ARG A 8 -5.21 33.14 7.68
CA ARG A 8 -3.89 33.11 7.01
C ARG A 8 -3.49 32.05 5.97
N ASP A 9 -4.35 31.14 5.54
CA ASP A 9 -4.10 30.42 4.27
C ASP A 9 -5.40 30.25 3.46
N GLN A 10 -5.36 30.69 2.20
CA GLN A 10 -6.41 30.39 1.22
C GLN A 10 -6.29 28.92 0.84
N VAL A 11 -6.98 28.03 1.56
CA VAL A 11 -7.02 26.62 1.21
C VAL A 11 -8.09 26.39 0.14
N ASP A 12 -7.67 25.79 -0.98
CA ASP A 12 -8.55 25.38 -2.06
C ASP A 12 -9.62 24.38 -1.56
N PRO A 13 -10.93 24.63 -1.77
CA PRO A 13 -12.02 23.73 -1.38
C PRO A 13 -11.87 22.29 -1.90
N THR A 14 -11.18 22.10 -3.03
CA THR A 14 -10.92 20.76 -3.59
C THR A 14 -9.89 19.97 -2.78
N GLN A 15 -8.97 20.64 -2.06
CA GLN A 15 -8.04 19.96 -1.15
C GLN A 15 -8.71 19.54 0.17
N LEU A 16 -9.72 20.27 0.61
CA LEU A 16 -10.51 19.92 1.79
C LEU A 16 -11.35 18.65 1.57
N SER A 17 -11.91 18.45 0.37
CA SER A 17 -12.69 17.24 0.06
C SER A 17 -11.83 15.98 -0.06
N VAL A 18 -10.60 16.10 -0.57
CA VAL A 18 -9.62 15.00 -0.60
C VAL A 18 -9.20 14.62 0.82
N ARG A 19 -8.91 15.59 1.70
CA ARG A 19 -8.58 15.30 3.11
C ARG A 19 -9.77 14.69 3.88
N ALA A 20 -10.98 15.21 3.66
CA ALA A 20 -12.18 14.69 4.33
C ALA A 20 -12.51 13.25 3.91
N SER A 21 -12.36 12.91 2.63
CA SER A 21 -12.56 11.53 2.13
C SER A 21 -11.45 10.56 2.60
N GLN A 22 -10.21 11.04 2.76
CA GLN A 22 -9.10 10.26 3.33
C GLN A 22 -9.31 9.92 4.81
N ILE A 23 -9.80 10.88 5.60
CA ILE A 23 -10.20 10.65 7.01
C ILE A 23 -11.35 9.62 7.08
N GLN A 24 -12.31 9.69 6.16
CA GLN A 24 -13.40 8.70 6.06
C GLN A 24 -12.93 7.28 5.69
N LEU A 25 -11.81 7.14 4.97
CA LEU A 25 -11.24 5.84 4.57
C LEU A 25 -10.33 5.23 5.65
N GLY A 26 -10.01 5.97 6.71
CA GLY A 26 -9.17 5.49 7.81
C GLY A 26 -7.67 5.38 7.51
N TYR A 27 -7.19 6.02 6.44
CA TYR A 27 -5.77 6.07 6.09
C TYR A 27 -5.20 7.47 6.33
N PRO A 28 -4.60 7.74 7.51
CA PRO A 28 -4.01 9.03 7.78
C PRO A 28 -2.81 9.29 6.86
N LEU A 29 -2.76 10.48 6.27
CA LEU A 29 -1.58 10.95 5.55
C LEU A 29 -0.62 11.60 6.54
N GLU A 30 0.61 11.12 6.57
CA GLU A 30 1.66 11.63 7.44
C GLU A 30 2.86 12.12 6.63
N HIS A 31 3.51 13.16 7.14
CA HIS A 31 4.79 13.62 6.63
C HIS A 31 5.91 13.05 7.50
N TRP A 32 6.86 12.41 6.83
CA TRP A 32 8.06 11.86 7.44
C TRP A 32 9.28 12.54 6.81
N SER A 33 10.32 12.77 7.60
CA SER A 33 11.61 13.24 7.11
C SER A 33 12.48 12.05 6.69
N VAL A 34 13.21 12.19 5.60
CA VAL A 34 14.23 11.19 5.19
C VAL A 34 15.50 11.47 5.97
N ALA A 35 15.87 10.56 6.86
CA ALA A 35 17.11 10.65 7.64
C ALA A 35 18.31 10.04 6.88
N ASP A 36 18.06 9.01 6.07
CA ASP A 36 19.05 8.37 5.20
C ASP A 36 18.36 7.59 4.06
N GLN A 37 19.07 7.31 2.97
CA GLN A 37 18.56 6.54 1.83
C GLN A 37 19.60 5.57 1.27
N SER A 38 19.10 4.43 0.80
CA SER A 38 19.85 3.41 0.08
C SER A 38 19.16 3.09 -1.25
N VAL A 39 19.74 2.20 -2.05
CA VAL A 39 19.18 1.79 -3.35
C VAL A 39 17.78 1.15 -3.22
N SER A 40 17.47 0.47 -2.11
CA SER A 40 16.24 -0.32 -1.94
C SER A 40 15.39 0.08 -0.73
N GLY A 41 15.69 1.22 -0.10
CA GLY A 41 15.03 1.60 1.14
C GLY A 41 15.43 2.96 1.69
N PHE A 42 14.59 3.48 2.57
CA PHE A 42 14.78 4.73 3.27
C PHE A 42 14.84 4.49 4.77
N ARG A 43 15.56 5.36 5.48
CA ARG A 43 15.38 5.58 6.90
C ARG A 43 14.51 6.81 7.08
N LEU A 44 13.31 6.63 7.63
CA LEU A 44 12.36 7.70 7.85
C LEU A 44 12.29 8.07 9.34
N GLN A 45 12.03 9.34 9.63
CA GLN A 45 11.83 9.87 10.97
C GLN A 45 10.53 10.69 11.04
N ARG A 46 9.81 10.55 12.16
CA ARG A 46 8.80 11.50 12.62
C ARG A 46 8.89 11.68 14.13
N GLY A 47 8.30 12.76 14.65
CA GLY A 47 8.07 12.90 16.09
C GLY A 47 6.99 11.93 16.61
N GLU A 48 6.67 12.02 17.90
CA GLU A 48 5.77 11.06 18.59
C GLU A 48 4.35 11.00 18.01
N ALA A 49 3.84 12.11 17.47
CA ALA A 49 2.50 12.21 16.91
C ALA A 49 2.39 11.48 15.56
N GLY A 50 1.37 10.62 15.42
CA GLY A 50 1.07 9.88 14.18
C GLY A 50 0.42 8.53 14.45
N ALA A 51 0.04 7.84 13.39
CA ALA A 51 -0.55 6.50 13.43
C ALA A 51 0.44 5.48 13.96
N ARG A 52 -0.09 4.46 14.64
CA ARG A 52 0.71 3.32 15.07
C ARG A 52 1.25 2.61 13.85
N ILE A 53 2.54 2.32 13.88
CA ILE A 53 3.23 1.55 12.85
C ILE A 53 3.82 0.29 13.50
N ALA A 54 3.72 -0.84 12.79
CA ALA A 54 4.24 -2.13 13.22
C ALA A 54 5.37 -2.61 12.32
N HIS A 55 6.18 -3.54 12.85
CA HIS A 55 7.15 -4.27 12.03
C HIS A 55 6.45 -5.03 10.91
N ALA A 56 7.08 -5.08 9.73
CA ALA A 56 6.57 -5.71 8.53
C ALA A 56 5.25 -5.12 8.00
N GLN A 57 4.75 -4.00 8.54
CA GLN A 57 3.53 -3.35 8.07
C GLN A 57 3.72 -2.77 6.66
N LEU A 58 2.69 -2.91 5.81
CA LEU A 58 2.63 -2.29 4.50
C LEU A 58 2.12 -0.86 4.58
N PHE A 59 2.68 0.03 3.79
CA PHE A 59 2.14 1.36 3.60
C PHE A 59 2.51 1.91 2.21
N CYS A 60 1.81 2.95 1.79
CA CYS A 60 2.17 3.72 0.60
C CYS A 60 3.07 4.88 1.00
N LEU A 61 4.11 5.15 0.22
CA LEU A 61 4.90 6.38 0.34
C LEU A 61 4.97 7.10 -0.99
N ARG A 62 5.12 8.42 -0.92
CA ARG A 62 5.54 9.24 -2.06
C ARG A 62 6.92 9.81 -1.75
N PRO A 63 7.99 9.36 -2.45
CA PRO A 63 9.32 9.94 -2.29
C PRO A 63 9.31 11.45 -2.61
N PRO A 64 10.25 12.24 -2.05
CA PRO A 64 10.32 13.69 -2.30
C PRO A 64 10.35 14.07 -3.78
N ASP A 65 11.12 13.33 -4.58
CA ASP A 65 11.31 13.57 -6.02
C ASP A 65 10.42 12.66 -6.90
N GLY A 66 9.45 11.97 -6.30
CA GLY A 66 8.58 11.01 -6.97
C GLY A 66 7.17 11.54 -7.19
N GLU A 67 6.68 11.41 -8.43
CA GLU A 67 5.29 11.74 -8.78
C GLU A 67 4.29 10.63 -8.40
N GLN A 68 4.79 9.43 -8.11
CA GLN A 68 3.97 8.24 -7.91
C GLN A 68 4.13 7.68 -6.49
N PHE A 69 3.02 7.17 -5.96
CA PHE A 69 3.05 6.39 -4.74
C PHE A 69 3.66 5.01 -5.02
N LEU A 70 4.54 4.57 -4.12
CA LEU A 70 5.13 3.25 -4.09
C LEU A 70 4.61 2.50 -2.87
N LEU A 71 4.69 1.18 -2.90
CA LEU A 71 4.47 0.36 -1.70
C LEU A 71 5.79 0.14 -0.99
N ALA A 72 5.76 0.17 0.34
CA ALA A 72 6.89 -0.22 1.16
C ALA A 72 6.46 -1.01 2.38
N GLN A 73 7.42 -1.74 2.91
CA GLN A 73 7.29 -2.52 4.12
C GLN A 73 8.26 -1.99 5.19
N VAL A 74 7.79 -1.88 6.43
CA VAL A 74 8.65 -1.56 7.58
C VAL A 74 9.59 -2.73 7.88
N SER A 75 10.91 -2.50 7.87
CA SER A 75 11.93 -3.52 8.15
C SER A 75 12.47 -3.47 9.58
N TRP A 76 12.43 -2.30 10.22
CA TRP A 76 12.76 -2.13 11.64
C TRP A 76 12.16 -0.83 12.17
N LEU A 77 12.08 -0.72 13.50
CA LEU A 77 11.61 0.48 14.19
C LEU A 77 12.51 0.77 15.40
N MET A 78 12.69 2.05 15.71
CA MET A 78 13.43 2.50 16.88
C MET A 78 12.81 3.78 17.40
N MET A 79 12.49 3.83 18.70
CA MET A 79 12.16 5.06 19.40
C MET A 79 13.43 5.61 20.05
N LEU A 80 13.72 6.89 19.82
CA LEU A 80 14.79 7.62 20.49
C LEU A 80 14.24 8.94 21.01
N LYS A 81 14.13 9.08 22.33
CA LYS A 81 13.37 10.16 22.97
C LYS A 81 11.94 10.21 22.42
N ASP A 82 11.54 11.32 21.82
CA ASP A 82 10.20 11.54 21.27
C ASP A 82 10.18 11.37 19.74
N ASP A 83 11.23 10.80 19.15
CA ASP A 83 11.34 10.52 17.72
C ASP A 83 11.19 9.02 17.41
N LEU A 84 10.32 8.72 16.45
CA LEU A 84 10.19 7.41 15.85
C LEU A 84 11.00 7.34 14.55
N PHE A 85 11.96 6.41 14.52
CA PHE A 85 12.69 6.03 13.32
C PHE A 85 12.18 4.70 12.78
N ILE A 86 12.07 4.60 11.46
CA ILE A 86 11.79 3.34 10.79
C ILE A 86 12.76 3.13 9.64
N GLY A 87 13.16 1.88 9.44
CA GLY A 87 13.72 1.41 8.19
C GLY A 87 12.61 0.87 7.33
N ILE A 88 12.67 1.15 6.03
CA ILE A 88 11.66 0.68 5.08
C ILE A 88 12.34 0.02 3.88
N HIS A 89 11.71 -1.02 3.36
CA HIS A 89 12.05 -1.63 2.08
C HIS A 89 10.96 -1.27 1.07
N VAL A 90 11.35 -0.64 -0.03
CA VAL A 90 10.40 -0.28 -1.09
C VAL A 90 10.17 -1.50 -1.98
N LEU A 91 8.92 -1.90 -2.14
CA LEU A 91 8.54 -2.98 -3.03
C LEU A 91 8.73 -2.53 -4.49
N PRO A 92 9.44 -3.29 -5.32
CA PRO A 92 9.68 -2.91 -6.71
C PRO A 92 8.41 -2.77 -7.55
N GLY A 93 8.36 -1.68 -8.34
CA GLY A 93 7.29 -1.42 -9.29
C GLY A 93 6.25 -0.42 -8.80
N VAL A 94 5.58 0.20 -9.76
CA VAL A 94 4.50 1.17 -9.50
C VAL A 94 3.23 0.38 -9.23
N PRO A 95 2.63 0.47 -8.03
CA PRO A 95 1.44 -0.29 -7.70
C PRO A 95 0.23 0.17 -8.51
N GLN A 96 -0.44 -0.79 -9.15
CA GLN A 96 -1.77 -0.59 -9.70
C GLN A 96 -2.81 -1.03 -8.66
N GLY A 97 -3.73 -0.14 -8.30
CA GLY A 97 -4.88 -0.51 -7.47
C GLY A 97 -5.81 -1.45 -8.23
N ILE A 98 -6.17 -2.57 -7.61
CA ILE A 98 -7.05 -3.60 -8.20
C ILE A 98 -8.14 -3.99 -7.21
N ALA A 99 -9.18 -4.62 -7.74
CA ALA A 99 -10.20 -5.29 -6.95
C ALA A 99 -10.01 -6.81 -7.05
N VAL A 100 -10.05 -7.52 -5.91
CA VAL A 100 -9.99 -8.98 -5.86
C VAL A 100 -11.16 -9.57 -5.09
N ARG A 101 -11.58 -10.78 -5.45
CA ARG A 101 -12.55 -11.57 -4.68
C ARG A 101 -12.20 -13.05 -4.71
N PRO A 102 -12.60 -13.84 -3.70
CA PRO A 102 -12.31 -15.26 -3.71
C PRO A 102 -13.17 -15.94 -4.76
N THR A 103 -12.72 -17.12 -5.21
CA THR A 103 -13.51 -18.01 -6.06
C THR A 103 -13.56 -19.40 -5.43
N GLY A 104 -14.51 -20.24 -5.86
CA GLY A 104 -14.61 -21.63 -5.42
C GLY A 104 -16.05 -22.11 -5.34
N ALA A 105 -16.23 -23.42 -5.19
CA ALA A 105 -17.56 -24.05 -5.16
C ALA A 105 -18.46 -23.52 -4.02
N ASN A 106 -17.85 -23.08 -2.91
CA ASN A 106 -18.55 -22.57 -1.73
C ASN A 106 -18.50 -21.03 -1.62
N VAL A 107 -18.05 -20.33 -2.65
CA VAL A 107 -17.96 -18.87 -2.65
C VAL A 107 -19.11 -18.33 -3.49
N SER A 108 -19.95 -17.49 -2.89
CA SER A 108 -21.05 -16.86 -3.63
C SER A 108 -20.50 -16.00 -4.76
N HIS A 109 -21.15 -16.04 -5.92
CA HIS A 109 -20.86 -15.10 -7.00
C HIS A 109 -21.22 -13.65 -6.64
N SER A 110 -21.90 -13.41 -5.52
CA SER A 110 -22.16 -12.10 -4.95
C SER A 110 -21.08 -11.64 -3.96
N GLU A 111 -20.02 -12.44 -3.74
CA GLU A 111 -18.96 -12.07 -2.80
C GLU A 111 -18.32 -10.76 -3.24
N ARG A 112 -18.14 -9.86 -2.26
CA ARG A 112 -17.70 -8.50 -2.55
C ARG A 112 -16.25 -8.48 -2.96
N TYR A 113 -15.96 -7.65 -3.94
CA TYR A 113 -14.59 -7.25 -4.23
C TYR A 113 -14.00 -6.48 -3.05
N VAL A 114 -12.74 -6.79 -2.75
CA VAL A 114 -11.91 -6.04 -1.81
C VAL A 114 -10.73 -5.42 -2.54
N ARG A 115 -10.13 -4.40 -1.93
CA ARG A 115 -8.98 -3.70 -2.50
C ARG A 115 -7.70 -4.53 -2.34
N ALA A 116 -6.85 -4.48 -3.35
CA ALA A 116 -5.53 -5.07 -3.39
C ALA A 116 -4.64 -4.24 -4.33
N PHE A 117 -3.39 -4.64 -4.49
CA PHE A 117 -2.49 -4.07 -5.49
C PHE A 117 -1.90 -5.14 -6.40
N LEU A 118 -1.65 -4.76 -7.65
CA LEU A 118 -0.79 -5.48 -8.58
C LEU A 118 0.52 -4.70 -8.69
N LEU A 119 1.63 -5.38 -8.42
CA LEU A 119 2.97 -4.87 -8.69
C LEU A 119 3.45 -5.46 -10.03
N PRO A 120 3.83 -4.62 -11.01
CA PRO A 120 4.32 -5.10 -12.30
C PRO A 120 5.68 -5.79 -12.13
N ALA A 121 6.04 -6.62 -13.12
CA ALA A 121 7.40 -7.15 -13.18
C ALA A 121 8.40 -6.00 -13.38
N VAL A 122 9.56 -6.10 -12.73
CA VAL A 122 10.68 -5.16 -12.87
C VAL A 122 11.92 -5.95 -13.32
N PRO A 123 12.09 -6.18 -14.64
CA PRO A 123 13.15 -7.05 -15.16
C PRO A 123 14.57 -6.63 -14.74
N ALA A 124 14.82 -5.31 -14.66
CA ALA A 124 16.10 -4.76 -14.21
C ALA A 124 16.50 -5.20 -12.80
N LEU A 125 15.51 -5.50 -11.95
CA LEU A 125 15.69 -5.98 -10.58
C LEU A 125 15.46 -7.49 -10.44
N LYS A 126 15.27 -8.20 -11.55
CA LYS A 126 14.87 -9.62 -11.60
C LYS A 126 13.61 -9.90 -10.78
N GLU A 127 12.69 -8.94 -10.74
CA GLU A 127 11.44 -9.08 -10.00
C GLU A 127 10.26 -9.45 -10.87
N ALA A 128 9.51 -10.46 -10.43
CA ALA A 128 8.33 -10.93 -11.11
C ALA A 128 7.10 -10.09 -10.74
N ALA A 129 6.09 -10.10 -11.60
CA ALA A 129 4.79 -9.51 -11.27
C ALA A 129 4.18 -10.23 -10.06
N SER A 130 3.57 -9.48 -9.15
CA SER A 130 3.01 -10.02 -7.92
C SER A 130 1.74 -9.30 -7.51
N LEU A 131 0.92 -9.98 -6.70
CA LEU A 131 -0.25 -9.39 -6.05
C LEU A 131 0.08 -9.09 -4.60
N VAL A 132 -0.38 -7.95 -4.10
CA VAL A 132 -0.42 -7.61 -2.69
C VAL A 132 -1.88 -7.65 -2.25
N LEU A 133 -2.21 -8.66 -1.47
CA LEU A 133 -3.56 -9.02 -1.05
C LEU A 133 -3.75 -8.67 0.43
N PRO A 134 -5.00 -8.52 0.92
CA PRO A 134 -5.23 -8.42 2.35
C PRO A 134 -4.70 -9.67 3.09
N ARG A 135 -4.28 -9.49 4.34
CA ARG A 135 -3.80 -10.59 5.18
C ARG A 135 -4.79 -11.77 5.22
N GLY A 136 -4.26 -12.99 5.09
CA GLY A 136 -5.03 -14.24 5.16
C GLY A 136 -5.68 -14.65 3.85
N TRP A 137 -5.43 -13.92 2.77
CA TRP A 137 -5.94 -14.25 1.43
C TRP A 137 -5.06 -15.26 0.71
N TYR A 138 -3.79 -15.37 1.09
CA TYR A 138 -2.90 -16.33 0.44
C TYR A 138 -3.19 -17.78 0.87
N GLN A 139 -3.41 -18.62 -0.13
CA GLN A 139 -3.26 -20.07 -0.04
C GLN A 139 -2.63 -20.55 -1.36
N PRO A 140 -1.70 -21.52 -1.32
CA PRO A 140 -1.13 -22.08 -2.55
C PRO A 140 -2.21 -22.54 -3.52
N GLU A 141 -2.02 -22.27 -4.82
CA GLU A 141 -2.93 -22.66 -5.91
C GLU A 141 -4.35 -22.07 -5.84
N ARG A 142 -4.62 -21.17 -4.88
CA ARG A 142 -5.93 -20.51 -4.76
C ARG A 142 -6.20 -19.69 -6.03
N ILE A 143 -7.41 -19.85 -6.56
CA ILE A 143 -7.88 -19.03 -7.66
C ILE A 143 -8.61 -17.82 -7.09
N VAL A 144 -8.18 -16.63 -7.49
CA VAL A 144 -8.86 -15.37 -7.21
C VAL A 144 -9.35 -14.76 -8.51
N GLU A 145 -10.46 -14.04 -8.42
CA GLU A 145 -10.89 -13.19 -9.50
C GLU A 145 -10.40 -11.78 -9.24
N VAL A 146 -9.81 -11.18 -10.27
CA VAL A 146 -9.21 -9.85 -10.23
C VAL A 146 -9.87 -8.98 -11.27
N PHE A 147 -10.12 -7.74 -10.89
CA PHE A 147 -10.64 -6.71 -11.78
C PHE A 147 -9.68 -5.51 -11.80
N THR A 148 -9.14 -5.26 -12.98
CA THR A 148 -8.36 -4.07 -13.34
C THR A 148 -9.21 -3.19 -14.27
N ASP A 149 -8.89 -3.20 -15.57
CA ASP A 149 -9.70 -2.78 -16.71
C ASP A 149 -10.74 -3.85 -17.11
N ARG A 150 -10.38 -5.11 -16.94
CA ARG A 150 -11.21 -6.28 -17.25
C ARG A 150 -11.07 -7.33 -16.16
N GLN A 151 -12.12 -8.15 -16.05
CA GLN A 151 -12.12 -9.30 -15.15
C GLN A 151 -11.13 -10.37 -15.67
N ALA A 152 -10.37 -10.96 -14.75
CA ALA A 152 -9.46 -12.07 -15.02
C ALA A 152 -9.45 -13.03 -13.83
N ARG A 153 -9.16 -14.31 -14.09
CA ARG A 153 -8.90 -15.28 -13.03
C ARG A 153 -7.40 -15.51 -12.93
N LEU A 154 -6.87 -15.39 -11.73
CA LEU A 154 -5.46 -15.60 -11.43
C LEU A 154 -5.33 -16.72 -10.41
N ARG A 155 -4.36 -17.60 -10.62
CA ARG A 155 -3.96 -18.61 -9.65
C ARG A 155 -2.76 -18.09 -8.86
N LEU A 156 -2.86 -18.06 -7.54
CA LEU A 156 -1.77 -17.68 -6.64
C LEU A 156 -0.69 -18.76 -6.62
N GLY A 157 0.57 -18.34 -6.73
CA GLY A 157 1.75 -19.18 -6.70
C GLY A 157 2.50 -19.11 -5.37
N GLU A 158 3.76 -18.75 -5.42
CA GLU A 158 4.66 -18.60 -4.26
C GLU A 158 4.33 -17.37 -3.42
N LEU A 159 4.39 -17.51 -2.09
CA LEU A 159 4.35 -16.38 -1.15
C LEU A 159 5.71 -15.69 -1.11
N LEU A 160 5.78 -14.46 -1.62
CA LEU A 160 6.99 -13.64 -1.64
C LEU A 160 7.23 -12.89 -0.33
N GLY A 161 6.16 -12.56 0.40
CA GLY A 161 6.26 -11.78 1.63
C GLY A 161 4.94 -11.67 2.34
N GLN A 162 4.99 -11.36 3.62
CA GLN A 162 3.79 -11.26 4.44
C GLN A 162 4.02 -10.25 5.58
N GLY A 163 2.97 -9.53 5.95
CA GLY A 163 2.97 -8.56 7.04
C GLY A 163 1.72 -8.72 7.91
N PRO A 164 1.54 -7.88 8.94
CA PRO A 164 0.34 -7.90 9.76
C PRO A 164 -0.95 -7.59 8.97
N ASP A 165 -0.83 -6.91 7.83
CA ASP A 165 -1.94 -6.35 7.05
C ASP A 165 -1.97 -6.80 5.58
N PHE A 166 -0.98 -7.58 5.12
CA PHE A 166 -0.92 -8.05 3.74
C PHE A 166 -0.28 -9.44 3.57
N ASP A 167 -0.58 -10.04 2.42
CA ASP A 167 0.18 -11.14 1.82
C ASP A 167 0.63 -10.71 0.42
N ARG A 168 1.89 -10.97 0.03
CA ARG A 168 2.40 -10.73 -1.33
C ARG A 168 2.75 -12.06 -1.98
N ALA A 169 2.21 -12.33 -3.16
CA ALA A 169 2.42 -13.60 -3.85
C ALA A 169 2.57 -13.44 -5.36
N THR A 170 3.28 -14.39 -5.99
CA THR A 170 3.28 -14.55 -7.45
C THR A 170 1.93 -15.09 -7.93
N TYR A 171 1.68 -15.01 -9.23
CA TYR A 171 0.47 -15.54 -9.83
C TYR A 171 0.67 -15.99 -11.27
N THR A 172 -0.24 -16.83 -11.76
CA THR A 172 -0.39 -17.16 -13.17
C THR A 172 -1.80 -16.81 -13.63
N ARG A 173 -1.95 -16.39 -14.90
CA ARG A 173 -3.25 -16.12 -15.49
C ARG A 173 -3.88 -17.42 -16.01
N LEU A 174 -5.18 -17.58 -15.79
CA LEU A 174 -5.98 -18.69 -16.31
C LEU A 174 -6.69 -18.32 -17.62
#